data_AF-A0AAW1PKN8-F1
#
_entry.id   AF-A0AAW1PKN8-F1
#
_cell.length_a   1.000
_cell.length_b   1.000
_cell.length_c   1.000
_cell.angle_alpha   90.00
_cell.angle_beta   90.00
_cell.angle_gamma   90.00
#
_symmetry.space_group_name_H-M   'P 1'
#
loop_
_entity.id
_entity.type
_entity.pdbx_description
1 polymer ?
#
loop_
_entity_poly.entity_id
_entity_poly.type
_entity_poly.pdbx_seq_one_letter_code
_entity_poly.pdbx_strand_id
1 'polypeptide(L)' 'MALGLLVGTLIFLGLEGIVTLGVVFTGTSGKNALKHTLATTTVVCLWLIWAIVYMAQMHPLIRPVLAA' A
#
# COMPACT_ATOMS: atom_id res chain seq x y z
N MET A 1 8.35 16.59 -4.41
CA MET A 1 7.69 16.06 -3.20
C MET A 1 6.53 15.14 -3.55
N ALA A 2 5.53 15.59 -4.32
CA ALA A 2 4.35 14.79 -4.68
C ALA A 2 4.65 13.58 -5.59
N LEU A 3 5.70 13.64 -6.42
CA LEU A 3 5.98 12.59 -7.41
C LEU A 3 6.23 11.21 -6.79
N GLY A 4 6.99 11.11 -5.71
CA GLY A 4 7.25 9.80 -5.07
C GLY A 4 6.01 9.22 -4.40
N LEU A 5 5.20 10.07 -3.76
CA LEU A 5 3.91 9.66 -3.18
C LEU A 5 2.94 9.20 -4.29
N LEU A 6 2.89 9.92 -5.42
CA LEU A 6 2.08 9.57 -6.58
C LEU A 6 2.50 8.22 -7.16
N VAL A 7 3.80 8.03 -7.41
CA VAL A 7 4.33 6.77 -7.96
C VAL A 7 4.02 5.60 -7.03
N GLY A 8 4.28 5.73 -5.73
CA GLY A 8 3.96 4.66 -4.78
C GLY A 8 2.46 4.38 -4.72
N THR A 9 1.61 5.39 -4.73
CA THR A 9 0.15 5.21 -4.77
C THR A 9 -0.29 4.45 -6.01
N LEU A 10 0.26 4.76 -7.20
CA LEU A 10 -0.03 4.01 -8.42
C LEU A 10 0.43 2.54 -8.35
N ILE A 11 1.57 2.26 -7.70
CA ILE A 11 2.04 0.88 -7.47
C ILE A 11 1.06 0.10 -6.59
N PHE A 12 0.62 0.69 -5.48
CA PHE A 12 -0.35 0.04 -4.59
C PHE A 12 -1.73 -0.12 -5.24
N LEU A 13 -2.14 0.81 -6.09
CA LEU A 13 -3.36 0.70 -6.89
C LEU A 13 -3.26 -0.44 -7.93
N GLY A 14 -2.10 -0.60 -8.57
CA GLY A 14 -1.84 -1.75 -9.43
C GLY A 14 -1.85 -3.08 -8.68
N LEU A 15 -1.27 -3.13 -7.48
CA LEU A 15 -1.30 -4.29 -6.60
C LEU A 15 -2.74 -4.66 -6.19
N GLU A 16 -3.56 -3.67 -5.85
CA GLU A 16 -4.98 -3.87 -5.54
C GLU A 16 -5.73 -4.50 -6.72
N GLY A 17 -5.48 -4.03 -7.95
CA GLY A 17 -6.02 -4.64 -9.16
C GLY A 17 -5.64 -6.11 -9.33
N ILE A 18 -4.35 -6.46 -9.14
CA ILE A 18 -3.87 -7.85 -9.24
C ILE A 18 -4.53 -8.74 -8.17
N VAL A 19 -4.62 -8.26 -6.93
CA VAL A 19 -5.21 -8.98 -5.81
C VAL A 19 -6.70 -9.22 -6.05
N THR A 20 -7.43 -8.19 -6.51
CA THR A 20 -8.85 -8.27 -6.90
C THR A 20 -9.07 -9.33 -7.97
N LEU A 21 -8.28 -9.31 -9.05
CA LEU A 21 -8.34 -10.34 -10.09
C LEU A 21 -8.09 -11.73 -9.51
N GLY A 22 -7.08 -11.89 -8.65
CA GLY A 22 -6.81 -13.14 -7.95
C GLY A 22 -8.00 -13.66 -7.14
N VAL A 23 -8.67 -12.80 -6.38
CA VAL A 23 -9.87 -13.17 -5.60
C VAL A 23 -11.03 -13.59 -6.51
N VAL A 24 -11.22 -12.89 -7.64
CA VAL A 24 -12.28 -13.21 -8.62
C VAL A 24 -12.02 -14.56 -9.29
N PHE A 25 -10.81 -14.82 -9.76
CA PHE A 25 -10.47 -16.06 -10.47
C PHE A 25 -10.36 -17.29 -9.57
N THR A 26 -9.97 -17.12 -8.30
CA THR A 26 -9.81 -18.24 -7.35
C THR A 26 -11.02 -18.46 -6.44
N GLY A 27 -12.04 -17.62 -6.57
CA GLY A 27 -13.19 -17.57 -5.68
C GLY A 27 -14.34 -18.50 -6.07
N THR A 28 -14.72 -19.44 -5.21
CA THR A 28 -15.98 -20.19 -5.33
C THR A 28 -17.18 -19.31 -5.03
N SER A 29 -18.23 -19.43 -5.86
CA SER A 29 -19.49 -18.68 -5.75
C SER A 29 -20.02 -18.66 -4.30
N GLY A 30 -20.20 -17.47 -3.73
CA GLY A 30 -20.76 -17.24 -2.39
C GLY A 30 -19.79 -16.88 -1.26
N LYS A 31 -18.47 -17.09 -1.40
CA LYS A 31 -17.46 -16.72 -0.35
C LYS A 31 -16.48 -15.61 -0.75
N ASN A 32 -16.71 -14.97 -1.89
CA ASN A 32 -15.75 -14.04 -2.48
C ASN A 32 -15.75 -12.69 -1.77
N ALA A 33 -16.88 -12.25 -1.20
CA ALA A 33 -17.00 -10.94 -0.55
C ALA A 33 -16.03 -10.78 0.64
N LEU A 34 -15.98 -11.75 1.56
CA LEU A 34 -15.07 -11.69 2.70
C LEU A 34 -13.60 -11.69 2.27
N LYS A 35 -13.25 -12.55 1.30
CA LYS A 35 -11.88 -12.60 0.75
C LYS A 35 -11.49 -11.27 0.11
N HIS A 36 -12.40 -10.67 -0.65
CA HIS A 36 -12.19 -9.38 -1.29
C HIS A 36 -11.97 -8.28 -0.25
N THR A 37 -12.86 -8.17 0.74
CA THR A 37 -12.76 -7.16 1.79
C THR A 37 -11.46 -7.29 2.56
N LEU A 38 -11.08 -8.51 2.97
CA LEU A 38 -9.81 -8.75 3.68
C LEU A 38 -8.62 -8.34 2.82
N ALA A 39 -8.60 -8.76 1.55
CA ALA A 39 -7.49 -8.48 0.65
C ALA A 39 -7.36 -6.97 0.33
N THR A 40 -8.46 -6.30 0.03
CA THR A 40 -8.49 -4.83 -0.17
C THR A 40 -8.06 -4.10 1.10
N THR A 41 -8.56 -4.51 2.27
CA THR A 41 -8.16 -3.89 3.56
C THR A 41 -6.67 -4.03 3.78
N THR A 42 -6.09 -5.22 3.55
CA THR A 42 -4.65 -5.43 3.67
C THR A 42 -3.85 -4.50 2.77
N VAL A 43 -4.22 -4.36 1.49
CA VAL A 43 -3.51 -3.47 0.56
C VAL A 43 -3.57 -2.01 1.02
N VAL A 44 -4.74 -1.55 1.46
CA VAL A 44 -4.92 -0.18 1.98
C VAL A 44 -4.09 0.06 3.24
N CYS A 45 -4.08 -0.89 4.19
CA CYS A 45 -3.27 -0.79 5.41
C CYS A 45 -1.77 -0.71 5.10
N LEU A 46 -1.28 -1.53 4.17
CA LEU A 46 0.12 -1.52 3.75
C LEU A 46 0.49 -0.20 3.04
N TRP A 47 -0.39 0.31 2.18
CA TRP A 47 -0.21 1.61 1.54
C TRP A 47 -0.16 2.73 2.58
N LEU A 48 -1.04 2.73 3.59
CA LEU A 48 -1.06 3.73 4.66
C LEU A 48 0.26 3.77 5.44
N ILE A 49 0.75 2.61 5.89
CA ILE A 49 2.02 2.54 6.63
C ILE A 49 3.17 3.06 5.75
N TRP A 50 3.24 2.62 4.50
CA TRP A 50 4.26 3.08 3.55
C TRP A 50 4.19 4.60 3.34
N ALA A 51 3.00 5.15 3.11
CA ALA A 51 2.79 6.57 2.86
C ALA A 51 3.19 7.43 4.08
N ILE A 52 2.84 6.99 5.29
CA ILE A 52 3.22 7.68 6.53
C ILE A 52 4.74 7.73 6.69
N VAL A 53 5.42 6.58 6.54
CA VAL A 53 6.89 6.50 6.67
C VAL A 53 7.56 7.36 5.60
N TYR A 54 7.07 7.33 4.35
CA TYR A 54 7.57 8.16 3.28
C TYR A 54 7.44 9.65 3.60
N MET A 55 6.25 10.09 4.02
CA MET A 55 6.00 11.49 4.37
C MET A 55 6.85 11.97 5.54
N ALA A 56 7.06 11.12 6.56
CA ALA A 56 7.90 11.44 7.71
C ALA A 56 9.35 11.77 7.33
N GLN A 57 9.84 11.23 6.21
CA GLN A 57 11.22 11.43 5.74
C GLN A 57 11.40 12.60 4.78
N MET A 58 10.31 13.18 4.25
CA MET A 58 10.43 14.20 3.20
C MET A 58 11.03 15.52 3.71
N HIS A 59 10.74 15.91 4.95
CA HIS A 59 11.22 17.15 5.58
C HIS A 59 11.68 16.82 7.01
N PRO A 60 12.81 16.11 7.16
CA PRO A 60 13.22 15.62 8.47
C PRO A 60 13.69 16.80 9.34
N LEU A 61 13.17 16.86 10.57
CA LEU A 61 13.58 17.84 11.57
C LEU A 61 14.92 17.46 12.22
N ILE A 62 15.23 16.17 12.25
CA ILE A 62 16.43 15.60 12.87
C ILE A 62 17.28 14.97 11.77
N ARG A 63 18.58 15.27 11.77
CA ARG A 63 19.56 14.64 10.87
C ARG A 63 20.41 13.63 11.66
N PRO A 64 20.85 12.54 11.02
CA PRO A 64 21.73 11.59 11.68
C PRO A 64 23.06 12.25 12.05
N VAL A 65 23.53 12.04 13.29
CA VAL A 65 24.86 12.43 13.75
C VAL A 65 25.77 11.23 13.58
N LEU A 66 26.80 11.38 12.74
CA LEU A 66 27.83 10.36 12.57
C LEU A 66 28.89 10.57 13.66
N ALA A 67 29.06 9.61 14.56
CA ALA A 67 30.23 9.56 15.43
C ALA A 67 31.40 9.00 14.58
N ALA A 68 32.43 9.81 14.39
CA ALA A 68 33.67 9.41 13.72
C ALA A 68 34.53 8.51 14.62
#